data_AF-A0A960KNU8-F1
#
_entry.id   AF-A0A960KNU8-F1
#
_cell.length_a   1.000
_cell.length_b   1.000
_cell.length_c   1.000
_cell.angle_alpha   90.00
_cell.angle_beta   90.00
_cell.angle_gamma   90.00
#
_symmetry.space_group_name_H-M   'P 1'
#
loop_
_entity.id
_entity.type
_entity.pdbx_description
1 polymer ?
#
loop_
_entity_poly.entity_id
_entity_poly.type
_entity_poly.pdbx_seq_one_letter_code
_entity_poly.pdbx_strand_id
1 'polypeptide(L)'
;MSHDTSHEHHEPAPYSTFVLVWIALLALTTITVAGSLLFPGTVGITIAGIVTPIKAFLVMYWFMHLKWESRGLRIMVACAFLLLVILLAGLFGDLLFR
;
A
#
# COMPACT_ATOMS: atom_id res chain seq x y z
N MET A 1 -40.28 -33.25 7.19
CA MET A 1 -38.88 -32.93 7.51
C MET A 1 -38.28 -32.26 6.28
N SER A 2 -38.49 -30.95 6.17
CA SER A 2 -37.94 -30.10 5.12
C SER A 2 -36.58 -29.59 5.61
N HIS A 3 -35.52 -30.01 4.93
CA HIS A 3 -34.16 -29.52 5.14
C HIS A 3 -34.10 -28.14 4.46
N ASP A 4 -34.15 -27.06 5.25
CA ASP A 4 -33.89 -25.70 4.78
C ASP A 4 -32.37 -25.54 4.65
N THR A 5 -31.86 -25.74 3.43
CA THR A 5 -30.49 -25.38 3.08
C THR A 5 -30.47 -23.91 2.73
N SER A 6 -30.38 -23.08 3.78
CA SER A 6 -30.16 -21.65 3.68
C SER A 6 -28.75 -21.41 3.11
N HIS A 7 -28.66 -21.25 1.79
CA HIS A 7 -27.41 -20.86 1.13
C HIS A 7 -27.04 -19.44 1.59
N GLU A 8 -26.08 -19.33 2.52
CA GLU A 8 -25.44 -18.06 2.85
C GLU A 8 -24.84 -17.45 1.58
N HIS A 9 -25.44 -16.37 1.10
CA HIS A 9 -24.82 -15.48 0.13
C HIS A 9 -23.63 -14.82 0.81
N HIS A 10 -22.44 -15.43 0.67
CA HIS A 10 -21.19 -14.72 0.82
C HIS A 10 -21.12 -13.66 -0.27
N GLU A 11 -21.68 -12.47 -0.03
CA GLU A 11 -21.44 -11.30 -0.88
C GLU A 11 -19.92 -11.09 -0.94
N PRO A 12 -19.26 -11.33 -2.09
CA PRO A 12 -17.85 -11.04 -2.23
C PRO A 12 -17.68 -9.54 -2.04
N ALA A 13 -16.59 -9.13 -1.40
CA ALA A 13 -16.21 -7.73 -1.26
C ALA A 13 -16.53 -6.92 -2.52
N PRO A 14 -17.10 -5.71 -2.41
CA PRO A 14 -17.41 -4.90 -3.58
C PRO A 14 -16.15 -4.68 -4.42
N TYR A 15 -16.07 -5.36 -5.56
CA TYR A 15 -14.98 -5.25 -6.53
C TYR A 15 -14.73 -3.79 -6.97
N SER A 16 -15.77 -2.95 -6.87
CA SER A 16 -15.72 -1.51 -7.12
C SER A 16 -14.60 -0.82 -6.35
N THR A 17 -14.32 -1.24 -5.11
CA THR A 17 -13.31 -0.56 -4.31
C THR A 17 -11.89 -0.95 -4.68
N PHE A 18 -11.69 -2.20 -5.11
CA PHE A 18 -10.40 -2.61 -5.69
C PHE A 18 -10.10 -1.87 -6.98
N VAL A 19 -11.11 -1.67 -7.84
CA VAL A 19 -10.96 -0.90 -9.09
C VAL A 19 -10.64 0.57 -8.82
N LEU A 20 -11.30 1.20 -7.84
CA LEU A 20 -11.03 2.60 -7.48
C LEU A 20 -9.59 2.78 -6.97
N VAL A 21 -9.12 1.87 -6.12
CA VAL A 21 -7.74 1.89 -5.62
C VAL A 21 -6.75 1.62 -6.74
N TRP A 22 -7.06 0.70 -7.66
CA TRP A 22 -6.23 0.44 -8.82
C TRP A 22 -6.05 1.70 -9.68
N ILE A 23 -7.12 2.46 -9.94
CA ILE A 23 -7.03 3.75 -10.65
C ILE A 23 -6.16 4.74 -9.88
N ALA A 24 -6.33 4.84 -8.56
CA ALA A 24 -5.49 5.71 -7.74
C ALA A 24 -4.00 5.32 -7.80
N LEU A 25 -3.67 4.03 -7.76
CA LEU A 25 -2.31 3.53 -7.88
C LEU A 25 -1.70 3.84 -9.26
N LEU A 26 -2.49 3.72 -10.33
CA LEU A 26 -2.07 4.12 -11.67
C LEU A 26 -1.81 5.62 -11.73
N ALA A 27 -2.71 6.45 -11.19
CA ALA A 27 -2.51 7.90 -11.15
C ALA A 27 -1.23 8.29 -10.42
N LEU A 28 -0.98 7.73 -9.23
CA LEU A 28 0.27 7.96 -8.49
C LEU A 28 1.50 7.51 -9.30
N THR A 29 1.42 6.37 -9.99
CA THR A 29 2.54 5.87 -10.80
C THR A 29 2.82 6.79 -11.99
N THR A 30 1.78 7.28 -12.67
CA THR A 30 1.92 8.25 -13.76
C THR A 30 2.55 9.55 -13.26
N ILE A 31 2.17 10.03 -12.06
CA ILE A 31 2.78 11.21 -11.45
C ILE A 31 4.27 10.99 -11.18
N THR A 32 4.66 9.83 -10.65
CA THR A 32 6.08 9.51 -10.42
C THR A 32 6.87 9.46 -11.73
N VAL A 33 6.33 8.79 -12.76
CA VAL A 33 7.00 8.68 -14.06
C VAL A 33 7.10 10.05 -14.73
N ALA A 34 6.02 10.84 -14.72
CA ALA A 34 6.02 12.20 -15.26
C ALA A 34 7.00 13.11 -14.49
N GLY A 35 7.04 13.03 -13.16
CA GLY A 35 8.01 13.75 -12.34
C GLY A 35 9.45 13.38 -12.67
N SER A 36 9.73 12.09 -12.90
CA SER A 36 11.06 11.62 -13.29
C SER A 36 11.45 12.01 -14.72
N LEU A 37 10.49 12.17 -15.63
CA LEU A 37 10.73 12.54 -17.02
C LEU A 37 10.86 14.06 -17.20
N LEU A 38 10.04 14.84 -16.48
CA LEU A 38 9.99 16.30 -16.61
C LEU A 38 11.06 17.01 -15.77
N PHE A 39 11.47 16.43 -14.65
CA PHE A 39 12.46 17.02 -13.73
C PHE A 39 13.62 16.05 -13.45
N PRO A 40 14.56 15.90 -14.40
CA PRO A 40 15.75 15.10 -14.17
C PRO A 40 16.63 15.71 -13.07
N GLY A 41 17.23 14.86 -12.23
CA GLY A 41 18.12 15.25 -11.14
C GLY A 41 17.48 15.14 -9.75
N THR A 42 17.97 15.93 -8.79
CA THR A 42 17.58 15.86 -7.37
C THR A 42 16.08 16.03 -7.15
N VAL A 43 15.43 16.89 -7.95
CA VAL A 43 13.99 17.17 -7.84
C VAL A 43 13.15 15.92 -8.14
N GLY A 44 13.49 15.16 -9.19
CA GLY A 44 12.82 13.90 -9.51
C GLY A 44 12.98 12.85 -8.41
N ILE A 45 14.16 12.79 -7.78
CA ILE A 45 14.45 11.87 -6.67
C ILE A 45 13.62 12.23 -5.43
N THR A 46 13.50 13.52 -5.09
CA THR A 46 12.66 13.97 -3.97
C THR A 46 11.18 13.66 -4.22
N ILE A 47 10.67 13.91 -5.42
CA ILE A 47 9.28 13.59 -5.79
C ILE A 47 9.04 12.09 -5.71
N ALA A 48 9.95 11.27 -6.26
CA ALA A 48 9.86 9.82 -6.18
C ALA A 48 9.89 9.32 -4.73
N GLY A 49 10.74 9.90 -3.88
CA GLY A 49 10.84 9.59 -2.46
C GLY A 49 9.56 9.88 -1.67
N ILE A 50 8.80 10.91 -2.04
CA ILE A 50 7.53 11.26 -1.38
C ILE A 50 6.36 10.42 -1.91
N VAL A 51 6.28 10.20 -3.23
CA VAL A 51 5.14 9.49 -3.82
C VAL A 51 5.18 7.99 -3.53
N THR A 52 6.38 7.40 -3.42
CA THR A 52 6.56 5.97 -3.16
C THR A 52 5.92 5.48 -1.84
N PRO A 53 6.14 6.10 -0.67
CA PRO A 53 5.51 5.67 0.57
C PRO A 53 3.98 5.85 0.55
N ILE A 54 3.46 6.87 -0.14
CA ILE A 54 2.00 7.06 -0.27
C ILE A 54 1.38 5.91 -1.07
N LYS A 55 2.01 5.51 -2.17
CA LYS A 55 1.60 4.34 -2.95
C LYS A 55 1.64 3.06 -2.10
N ALA A 56 2.73 2.85 -1.34
CA ALA A 56 2.87 1.69 -0.46
C ALA A 56 1.79 1.65 0.65
N PHE A 57 1.48 2.80 1.26
CA PHE A 57 0.41 2.92 2.24
C PHE A 57 -0.96 2.57 1.65
N LEU A 58 -1.25 3.07 0.44
CA LEU A 58 -2.52 2.80 -0.22
C LEU A 58 -2.69 1.30 -0.55
N VAL A 59 -1.61 0.64 -0.98
CA VAL A 59 -1.59 -0.83 -1.18
C VAL A 59 -1.81 -1.57 0.14
N MET A 60 -1.10 -1.19 1.20
CA MET A 60 -1.22 -1.84 2.51
C MET A 60 -2.63 -1.70 3.09
N TYR A 61 -3.23 -0.52 2.99
CA TYR A 61 -4.56 -0.24 3.55
C TYR A 61 -5.67 -0.99 2.80
N TRP A 62 -5.58 -1.09 1.48
CA TRP A 62 -6.66 -1.62 0.63
C TRP A 62 -6.47 -3.04 0.12
N PHE A 63 -5.28 -3.39 -0.38
CA PHE A 63 -5.03 -4.71 -0.96
C PHE A 63 -4.63 -5.75 0.10
N MET A 64 -3.98 -5.31 1.18
CA MET A 64 -3.54 -6.21 2.24
C MET A 64 -4.65 -6.51 3.25
N HIS A 65 -5.90 -6.69 2.77
CA HIS A 65 -7.10 -7.16 3.51
C HIS A 65 -7.31 -6.61 4.94
N LEU A 66 -6.71 -5.48 5.30
CA LEU A 66 -6.57 -5.01 6.68
C LEU A 66 -7.90 -4.56 7.26
N LYS A 67 -8.82 -4.18 6.37
CA LYS A 67 -10.17 -3.73 6.70
C LYS A 67 -11.11 -4.89 7.05
N TRP A 68 -10.83 -6.11 6.57
CA TRP A 68 -11.75 -7.26 6.64
C TRP A 68 -11.19 -8.48 7.39
N GLU A 69 -9.90 -8.49 7.73
CA GLU A 69 -9.26 -9.55 8.51
C GLU A 69 -9.08 -9.18 10.00
N SER A 70 -8.88 -10.20 10.83
CA SER A 70 -8.81 -10.10 12.29
C SER A 70 -7.81 -9.04 12.81
N ARG A 71 -8.10 -8.43 13.97
CA ARG A 71 -7.25 -7.38 14.58
C ARG A 71 -5.78 -7.82 14.77
N GLY A 72 -5.53 -9.13 14.88
CA GLY A 72 -4.19 -9.71 15.04
C GLY A 72 -3.32 -9.55 13.79
N LEU A 73 -3.83 -9.85 12.60
CA LEU A 73 -3.07 -9.71 11.35
C LEU A 73 -2.71 -8.24 11.08
N ARG A 74 -3.59 -7.31 11.48
CA ARG A 74 -3.31 -5.87 11.43
C ARG A 74 -2.10 -5.46 12.26
N ILE A 75 -1.99 -5.99 13.48
CA ILE A 75 -0.87 -5.68 14.37
C ILE A 75 0.42 -6.32 13.85
N MET A 76 0.37 -7.54 13.31
CA MET A 76 1.54 -8.21 12.75
C MET A 76 2.13 -7.45 11.55
N VAL A 77 1.27 -7.02 10.61
CA VAL A 77 1.70 -6.21 9.46
C VAL A 77 2.22 -4.84 9.90
N ALA A 78 1.56 -4.19 10.85
CA ALA A 78 2.04 -2.92 11.41
C ALA A 78 3.43 -3.08 12.07
N CYS A 79 3.66 -4.18 12.80
CA CYS A 79 4.95 -4.50 13.40
C CYS A 79 6.03 -4.74 12.34
N ALA A 80 5.73 -5.53 11.30
CA ALA A 80 6.64 -5.77 10.18
C ALA A 80 6.99 -4.46 9.44
N PHE A 81 6.00 -3.59 9.22
CA PHE A 81 6.22 -2.28 8.57
C PHE A 81 7.03 -1.34 9.45
N LEU A 82 6.78 -1.33 10.77
CA LEU A 82 7.55 -0.54 11.73
C LEU A 82 9.03 -1.00 11.72
N LEU A 83 9.28 -2.31 11.75
CA LEU A 83 10.64 -2.84 11.61
C LEU A 83 11.28 -2.44 10.27
N LEU A 84 10.54 -2.52 9.16
CA LEU A 84 11.02 -2.08 7.86
C LEU A 84 11.45 -0.61 7.87
N VAL A 85 10.65 0.28 8.48
CA VAL A 85 10.98 1.71 8.60
C VAL A 85 12.22 1.92 9.46
N ILE A 86 12.36 1.21 10.59
CA ILE A 86 13.55 1.27 11.44
C ILE A 86 14.80 0.83 10.67
N LEU A 87 14.72 -0.28 9.93
CA LEU A 87 15.83 -0.79 9.14
C LEU A 87 16.21 0.17 8.01
N LEU A 88 15.24 0.75 7.31
CA LEU A 88 15.50 1.77 6.28
C LEU A 88 16.17 2.99 6.89
N ALA A 89 15.64 3.52 8.01
CA ALA A 89 16.21 4.68 8.67
C ALA A 89 17.67 4.43 9.13
N GLY A 90 17.93 3.23 9.69
CA GLY A 90 19.27 2.81 10.05
C GLY A 90 20.21 2.69 8.84
N LEU A 91 19.74 2.07 7.74
CA LEU A 91 20.51 1.89 6.52
C LEU A 91 20.87 3.22 5.84
N PHE A 92 19.89 4.13 5.71
CA PHE A 92 20.12 5.45 5.13
C PHE A 92 21.00 6.31 6.03
N GLY A 93 20.85 6.20 7.36
CA GLY A 93 21.75 6.83 8.32
C GLY A 93 23.19 6.34 8.15
N ASP A 94 23.40 5.02 8.12
CA ASP A 94 24.73 4.42 7.90
C ASP A 94 25.35 4.87 6.56
N LEU A 95 24.56 4.88 5.49
CA LEU A 95 25.00 5.33 4.15
C LEU A 95 25.41 6.82 4.12
N LEU A 96 24.75 7.68 4.90
CA LEU A 96 25.06 9.11 4.98
C LEU A 96 26.30 9.42 5.83
N PHE A 97 26.59 8.58 6.82
CA PHE A 97 27.73 8.75 7.74
C PHE A 97 29.02 8.08 7.25
N ARG A 98 28.98 7.38 6.13
CA ARG A 98 30.14 6.76 5.47
C ARG A 98 30.60 7.54 4.25
#